data_AF-A0A2D0JJG6-F1
#
_entry.id   AF-A0A2D0JJG6-F1
#
_cell.length_a   1.000
_cell.length_b   1.000
_cell.length_c   1.000
_cell.angle_alpha   90.00
_cell.angle_beta   90.00
_cell.angle_gamma   90.00
#
_symmetry.space_group_name_H-M   'P 1'
#
loop_
_entity.id
_entity.type
_entity.pdbx_description
1 polymer ?
#
loop_
_entity_poly.entity_id
_entity_poly.type
_entity_poly.pdbx_seq_one_letter_code
_entity_poly.pdbx_strand_id
1 'polypeptide(L)'
;MNWFDMAKDRMKVDGITYDKLAEHLGMTRGAIGHWLNGRREPSVKDIAAILDFIGIKQVILNSDGTVSALGEQTPHAVSIEPTLAKEHEELLSLFDSLPSEEADRFLRELRAKSAHFNAIFAEMLAKRGSKTR
;
A
#
# COMPACT_ATOMS: atom_id res chain seq x y z
N MET A 1 -12.10 -4.23 3.74
CA MET A 1 -13.34 -4.25 4.55
C MET A 1 -14.01 -2.87 4.50
N ASN A 2 -15.28 -2.69 4.87
CA ASN A 2 -15.84 -1.33 4.96
C ASN A 2 -15.23 -0.60 6.15
N TRP A 3 -15.12 0.73 6.06
CA TRP A 3 -14.54 1.55 7.13
C TRP A 3 -15.32 1.46 8.44
N PHE A 4 -16.65 1.33 8.37
CA PHE A 4 -17.48 1.21 9.57
C PHE A 4 -17.35 -0.16 10.23
N ASP A 5 -17.01 -1.21 9.48
CA ASP A 5 -16.74 -2.53 10.05
C ASP A 5 -15.44 -2.49 10.86
N MET A 6 -14.38 -1.94 10.28
CA MET A 6 -13.12 -1.67 10.99
C MET A 6 -13.33 -0.80 12.23
N ALA A 7 -14.14 0.26 12.11
CA ALA A 7 -14.44 1.13 13.23
C ALA A 7 -15.18 0.40 14.36
N LYS A 8 -16.22 -0.39 14.03
CA LYS A 8 -16.97 -1.17 15.02
C LYS A 8 -16.08 -2.19 15.73
N ASP A 9 -15.18 -2.85 15.02
CA ASP A 9 -14.28 -3.83 15.64
C ASP A 9 -13.30 -3.16 16.59
N ARG A 10 -12.73 -2.01 16.21
CA ARG A 10 -11.89 -1.22 17.11
C ARG A 10 -12.66 -0.71 18.34
N MET A 11 -13.90 -0.28 18.15
CA MET A 11 -14.77 0.17 19.24
C MET A 11 -15.07 -0.94 20.25
N LYS A 12 -15.23 -2.20 19.80
CA LYS A 12 -15.41 -3.35 20.70
C LYS A 12 -14.16 -3.60 21.53
N VAL A 13 -12.98 -3.53 20.92
CA VAL A 13 -11.68 -3.72 21.60
C VAL A 13 -11.46 -2.65 22.66
N ASP A 14 -11.71 -1.38 22.32
CA ASP A 14 -11.43 -0.24 23.20
C ASP A 14 -12.62 0.13 24.12
N GLY A 15 -13.75 -0.59 24.05
CA GLY A 15 -14.95 -0.31 24.85
C GLY A 15 -15.58 1.07 24.56
N ILE A 16 -15.50 1.52 23.31
CA ILE A 16 -16.03 2.82 22.87
C ILE A 16 -17.48 2.65 22.44
N THR A 17 -18.36 3.50 22.95
CA THR A 17 -19.80 3.48 22.64
C THR A 17 -20.16 4.54 21.59
N TYR A 18 -21.35 4.40 20.99
CA TYR A 18 -21.85 5.36 20.00
C TYR A 18 -22.10 6.74 20.64
N ASP A 19 -22.41 6.78 21.95
CA ASP A 19 -22.55 8.04 22.69
C ASP A 19 -21.23 8.80 22.79
N LYS A 20 -20.14 8.10 23.11
CA LYS A 20 -18.82 8.74 23.22
C LYS A 20 -18.40 9.38 21.90
N LEU A 21 -18.66 8.70 20.78
CA LEU A 21 -18.44 9.25 19.44
C LEU A 21 -19.33 10.46 19.17
N ALA A 22 -20.62 10.34 19.49
CA ALA A 22 -21.59 11.41 19.27
C ALA A 22 -21.23 12.67 20.08
N GLU A 23 -20.89 12.50 21.36
CA GLU A 23 -20.45 13.57 22.24
C GLU A 23 -19.16 14.24 21.72
N HIS A 24 -18.15 13.46 21.36
CA HIS A 24 -16.88 13.99 20.86
C HIS A 24 -17.03 14.76 19.55
N LEU A 25 -17.88 14.26 18.64
CA LEU A 25 -18.08 14.85 17.31
C LEU A 25 -19.18 15.93 17.29
N GLY A 26 -19.81 16.24 18.42
CA GLY A 26 -20.93 17.20 18.48
C GLY A 26 -22.14 16.75 17.66
N MET A 27 -22.34 15.44 17.53
CA MET A 27 -23.34 14.80 16.69
C MET A 27 -24.39 14.08 17.55
N THR A 28 -25.51 13.68 16.94
CA THR A 28 -26.49 12.83 17.64
C THR A 28 -26.10 11.35 17.56
N ARG A 29 -26.43 10.56 18.60
CA ARG A 29 -26.25 9.10 18.60
C ARG A 29 -26.87 8.44 17.35
N GLY A 30 -28.02 8.95 16.91
CA GLY A 30 -28.71 8.48 15.71
C GLY A 30 -27.93 8.77 14.42
N ALA A 31 -27.25 9.91 14.30
CA ALA A 31 -26.39 10.22 13.15
C ALA A 31 -25.21 9.25 13.05
N ILE A 32 -24.50 9.04 14.17
CA ILE A 32 -23.41 8.05 14.26
C ILE A 32 -23.90 6.64 13.92
N GLY A 33 -25.08 6.27 14.43
CA GLY A 33 -25.72 4.99 14.13
C GLY A 33 -26.10 4.83 12.65
N HIS A 34 -26.51 5.88 11.96
CA HIS A 34 -26.77 5.81 10.52
C HIS A 34 -25.49 5.57 9.71
N TRP A 35 -24.37 6.16 10.10
CA TRP A 35 -23.08 5.96 9.44
C TRP A 35 -22.50 4.57 9.71
N LEU A 36 -22.46 4.13 10.97
CA LEU A 36 -21.85 2.85 11.35
C LEU A 36 -22.65 1.61 10.89
N ASN A 37 -23.87 1.82 10.41
CA ASN A 37 -24.73 0.80 9.81
C ASN A 37 -24.85 0.94 8.28
N GLY A 38 -24.08 1.84 7.65
CA GLY A 38 -24.09 2.03 6.21
C GLY A 38 -25.41 2.57 5.64
N ARG A 39 -26.27 3.19 6.45
CA ARG A 39 -27.55 3.77 5.99
C ARG A 39 -27.39 5.16 5.38
N ARG A 40 -26.31 5.85 5.72
CA ARG A 40 -25.91 7.15 5.16
C ARG A 40 -24.41 7.16 4.95
N GLU A 41 -23.97 7.82 3.89
CA GLU A 41 -22.56 8.04 3.63
C GLU A 41 -22.10 9.32 4.35
N PRO A 42 -21.17 9.22 5.31
CA PRO A 42 -20.45 10.36 5.85
C PRO A 42 -19.46 10.93 4.84
N SER A 43 -19.00 12.16 5.08
CA SER A 43 -17.87 12.71 4.32
C SER A 43 -16.56 12.03 4.72
N VAL A 44 -15.54 12.09 3.86
CA VAL A 44 -14.18 11.59 4.19
C VAL A 44 -13.65 12.26 5.46
N LYS A 45 -14.00 13.53 5.70
CA LYS A 45 -13.62 14.26 6.91
C LYS A 45 -14.25 13.67 8.16
N ASP A 46 -15.53 13.29 8.11
CA ASP A 46 -16.22 12.65 9.23
C ASP A 46 -15.65 11.26 9.51
N ILE A 47 -15.35 10.48 8.46
CA ILE A 47 -14.69 9.18 8.57
C ILE A 47 -13.34 9.35 9.27
N ALA A 48 -12.52 10.31 8.83
CA ALA A 48 -11.23 10.58 9.45
C ALA A 48 -11.35 10.97 10.93
N ALA A 49 -12.35 11.79 11.30
CA ALA A 49 -12.58 12.19 12.68
C ALA A 49 -12.99 11.01 13.57
N ILE A 50 -13.83 10.10 13.07
CA ILE A 50 -14.21 8.87 13.78
C ILE A 50 -12.99 7.97 13.98
N LEU A 51 -12.22 7.74 12.92
CA LEU A 51 -11.02 6.89 12.97
C LEU A 51 -9.98 7.44 13.95
N ASP A 52 -9.74 8.75 13.93
CA ASP A 52 -8.80 9.40 14.83
C ASP A 52 -9.21 9.25 16.30
N PHE A 53 -10.51 9.40 16.60
CA PHE A 53 -11.05 9.25 17.94
C PHE A 53 -10.90 7.82 18.49
N ILE A 54 -11.08 6.81 17.64
CA ILE A 54 -10.94 5.40 18.02
C ILE A 54 -9.48 4.90 17.94
N GLY A 55 -8.51 5.80 17.75
CA GLY A 55 -7.08 5.49 17.78
C GLY A 55 -6.51 4.95 16.47
N ILE A 56 -7.25 5.00 15.37
CA ILE A 56 -6.77 4.63 14.03
C ILE A 56 -6.25 5.89 13.34
N LYS A 57 -4.93 6.06 13.30
CA LYS A 57 -4.29 7.26 12.74
C LYS A 57 -4.19 7.23 11.22
N GLN A 58 -4.08 6.04 10.62
CA GLN A 58 -3.84 5.88 9.18
C GLN A 58 -4.52 4.62 8.66
N VAL A 59 -5.02 4.70 7.43
CA VAL A 59 -5.71 3.62 6.70
C VAL A 59 -5.37 3.71 5.22
N ILE A 60 -5.47 2.60 4.50
CA ILE A 60 -5.40 2.58 3.04
C ILE A 60 -6.82 2.63 2.49
N LEU A 61 -7.12 3.58 1.61
CA LEU A 61 -8.38 3.64 0.86
C LEU A 61 -8.17 2.99 -0.51
N ASN A 62 -8.88 1.90 -0.78
CA ASN A 62 -8.80 1.16 -2.02
C ASN A 62 -9.76 1.73 -3.08
N SER A 63 -9.46 1.49 -4.36
CA SER A 63 -10.30 1.98 -5.48
C SER A 63 -11.71 1.38 -5.52
N ASP A 64 -11.94 0.28 -4.80
CA ASP A 64 -13.25 -0.36 -4.65
C ASP A 64 -14.10 0.25 -3.50
N GLY A 65 -13.61 1.29 -2.83
CA GLY A 65 -14.27 1.96 -1.72
C GLY A 65 -14.06 1.29 -0.36
N THR A 66 -13.28 0.20 -0.30
CA THR A 66 -12.93 -0.46 0.97
C THR A 66 -11.73 0.21 1.63
N VAL A 67 -11.56 -0.05 2.93
CA VAL A 67 -10.36 0.33 3.68
C VAL A 67 -9.62 -0.89 4.22
N SER A 68 -8.31 -0.71 4.41
CA SER A 68 -7.40 -1.68 5.03
C SER A 68 -6.55 -1.00 6.10
N ALA A 69 -6.21 -1.72 7.17
CA ALA A 69 -5.35 -1.21 8.23
C ALA A 69 -3.90 -1.05 7.74
N LEU A 70 -3.24 0.02 8.16
CA LEU A 70 -1.82 0.22 7.89
C LEU A 70 -1.01 -0.72 8.79
N GLY A 71 -0.57 -1.85 8.26
CA GLY A 71 0.12 -2.91 9.00
C GLY A 71 -0.48 -4.30 8.79
N GLU A 72 -1.72 -4.39 8.31
CA GLU A 72 -2.28 -5.61 7.70
C GLU A 72 -1.94 -5.68 6.20
N GLN A 73 -0.75 -5.18 5.86
CA GLN A 73 -0.05 -5.78 4.75
C GLN A 73 0.53 -7.10 5.30
N THR A 74 -0.21 -8.20 5.13
CA THR A 74 0.52 -9.28 4.47
C THR A 74 1.11 -8.65 3.21
N PRO A 75 2.39 -8.85 2.90
CA PRO A 75 2.97 -8.39 1.65
C PRO A 75 2.34 -9.21 0.51
N HIS A 76 1.07 -8.96 0.23
CA HIS A 76 0.38 -9.18 -1.02
C HIS A 76 -0.20 -7.82 -1.40
N ALA A 77 0.71 -6.86 -1.57
CA ALA A 77 0.59 -5.93 -2.69
C ALA A 77 0.16 -6.77 -3.89
N VAL A 78 -0.89 -6.34 -4.59
CA VAL A 78 -1.32 -6.84 -5.90
C VAL A 78 -0.28 -7.76 -6.51
N SER A 79 -0.42 -9.07 -6.30
CA SER A 79 0.30 -10.05 -7.09
C SER A 79 -0.33 -9.99 -8.49
N ILE A 80 0.06 -8.99 -9.27
CA ILE A 80 0.70 -9.38 -10.51
C ILE A 80 1.95 -10.06 -9.97
N GLU A 81 1.91 -11.37 -9.69
CA GLU A 81 3.15 -12.09 -9.90
C GLU A 81 3.41 -11.82 -11.37
N PRO A 82 4.41 -11.01 -11.77
CA PRO A 82 4.98 -11.33 -13.06
C PRO A 82 5.33 -12.80 -12.86
N THR A 83 4.66 -13.71 -13.55
CA THR A 83 5.11 -15.11 -13.59
C THR A 83 6.58 -14.96 -13.90
N LEU A 84 7.44 -15.22 -12.90
CA LEU A 84 8.84 -14.88 -13.01
C LEU A 84 9.28 -15.69 -14.22
N ALA A 85 9.67 -15.00 -15.29
CA ALA A 85 10.19 -15.69 -16.46
C ALA A 85 11.23 -16.70 -15.95
N LYS A 86 11.25 -17.92 -16.49
CA LYS A 86 12.03 -19.05 -15.92
C LYS A 86 13.48 -18.67 -15.62
N GLU A 87 14.03 -17.75 -16.41
CA GLU A 87 15.36 -17.17 -16.28
C GLU A 87 15.56 -16.36 -14.98
N HIS A 88 14.53 -15.67 -14.48
CA HIS A 88 14.56 -14.95 -13.21
C HIS A 88 14.53 -15.89 -12.01
N GLU A 89 13.75 -16.98 -12.07
CA GLU A 89 13.72 -18.00 -11.01
C GLU A 89 15.08 -18.70 -10.90
N GLU A 90 15.67 -19.06 -12.04
CA GLU A 90 17.01 -19.64 -12.11
C GLU A 90 18.06 -18.69 -11.52
N LEU A 91 18.01 -17.40 -11.88
CA LEU A 91 18.93 -16.40 -11.33
C LEU A 91 18.86 -16.32 -9.81
N LEU A 92 17.64 -16.29 -9.24
CA LEU A 92 17.43 -16.23 -7.79
C LEU A 92 17.94 -17.50 -7.11
N SER A 93 17.62 -18.68 -7.65
CA SER A 93 18.09 -19.95 -7.11
C SER A 93 19.61 -20.05 -7.11
N LEU A 94 20.27 -19.58 -8.17
CA LEU A 94 21.73 -19.56 -8.24
C LEU A 94 22.30 -18.55 -7.24
N PHE A 95 21.73 -17.35 -7.16
CA PHE A 95 22.19 -16.30 -6.27
C PHE A 95 22.12 -16.73 -4.79
N ASP A 96 21.01 -17.34 -4.37
CA ASP A 96 20.82 -17.81 -2.99
C ASP A 96 21.78 -18.97 -2.61
N SER A 97 22.33 -19.67 -3.61
CA SER A 97 23.33 -20.72 -3.41
C SER A 97 24.77 -20.21 -3.28
N LEU A 98 25.03 -18.92 -3.57
CA LEU A 98 26.37 -18.34 -3.51
C LEU A 98 26.77 -17.95 -2.07
N PRO A 99 28.06 -18.07 -1.70
CA PRO A 99 28.60 -17.40 -0.53
C PRO A 99 28.41 -15.88 -0.62
N SER A 100 28.28 -15.19 0.52
CA SER A 100 28.03 -13.75 0.57
C SER A 100 29.05 -12.90 -0.19
N GLU A 101 30.34 -13.26 -0.13
CA GLU A 101 31.41 -12.56 -0.84
C GLU A 101 31.26 -12.65 -2.37
N GLU A 102 30.81 -13.81 -2.86
CA GLU A 102 30.60 -14.10 -4.28
C GLU A 102 29.30 -13.46 -4.79
N ALA A 103 28.24 -13.51 -3.99
CA ALA A 103 27.00 -12.80 -4.24
C ALA A 103 27.22 -11.29 -4.39
N ASP A 104 28.00 -10.69 -3.48
CA ASP A 104 28.36 -9.27 -3.55
C ASP A 104 29.21 -8.92 -4.77
N ARG A 105 30.14 -9.80 -5.16
CA ARG A 105 30.94 -9.63 -6.39
C ARG A 105 30.05 -9.64 -7.61
N PHE A 106 29.15 -10.62 -7.70
CA PHE A 106 28.20 -10.75 -8.80
C PHE A 106 27.28 -9.53 -8.92
N LEU A 107 26.75 -9.00 -7.81
CA LEU A 107 25.94 -7.77 -7.83
C LEU A 107 26.71 -6.56 -8.34
N ARG A 108 28.00 -6.42 -8.00
CA ARG A 108 28.84 -5.33 -8.54
C ARG A 108 29.00 -5.43 -10.05
N GLU A 109 29.25 -6.64 -10.56
CA GLU A 109 29.37 -6.89 -12.00
C GLU A 109 28.07 -6.60 -12.75
N LEU A 110 26.93 -7.08 -12.23
CA LEU A 110 25.62 -6.80 -12.82
C LEU A 110 25.30 -5.30 -12.84
N ARG A 111 25.62 -4.56 -11.77
CA ARG A 111 25.45 -3.10 -11.74
C ARG A 111 26.30 -2.40 -12.79
N ALA A 112 27.57 -2.79 -12.94
CA ALA A 112 28.46 -2.22 -13.95
C ALA A 112 27.93 -2.49 -15.38
N LYS A 113 27.49 -3.72 -15.64
CA LYS A 113 26.90 -4.11 -16.93
C LYS A 113 25.61 -3.35 -17.20
N SER A 114 24.72 -3.22 -16.22
CA SER A 114 23.47 -2.44 -16.33
C SER A 114 23.76 -0.97 -16.64
N ALA A 115 24.70 -0.35 -15.93
CA ALA A 115 25.11 1.03 -16.17
C ALA A 115 25.65 1.24 -17.60
N HIS A 116 26.47 0.30 -18.09
CA HIS A 116 27.00 0.34 -19.46
C HIS A 116 25.88 0.34 -20.52
N PHE A 117 24.92 -0.59 -20.42
CA PHE A 117 23.80 -0.63 -21.36
C PHE A 117 22.89 0.59 -21.25
N ASN A 118 22.59 1.06 -20.04
CA ASN A 118 21.80 2.27 -19.84
C ASN A 118 22.45 3.50 -20.49
N ALA A 119 23.79 3.61 -20.42
CA ALA A 119 24.52 4.68 -21.10
C ALA A 119 24.40 4.58 -22.63
N ILE A 120 24.53 3.38 -23.20
CA ILE A 120 24.33 3.14 -24.63
C ILE A 120 22.90 3.52 -25.05
N PHE A 121 21.88 3.10 -24.29
CA PHE A 121 20.50 3.44 -24.59
C PHE A 121 20.23 4.94 -24.51
N ALA A 122 20.77 5.62 -23.49
CA ALA A 122 20.68 7.08 -23.38
C ALA A 122 21.31 7.78 -24.59
N GLU A 123 22.46 7.32 -25.07
CA GLU A 123 23.12 7.84 -26.28
C GLU A 123 22.28 7.57 -27.55
N MET A 124 21.70 6.37 -27.68
CA MET A 124 20.80 6.03 -28.78
C MET A 124 19.54 6.91 -28.80
N LEU A 125 18.92 7.15 -27.64
CA LEU A 125 17.74 8.02 -27.51
C LEU A 125 18.08 9.48 -27.84
N ALA A 126 19.21 9.99 -27.36
CA ALA A 126 19.68 11.35 -27.65
C ALA A 126 19.91 11.56 -29.16
N LYS A 127 20.50 10.58 -29.85
CA LYS A 127 20.72 10.63 -31.30
C LYS A 127 19.41 10.51 -32.10
N ARG A 128 18.40 9.79 -31.59
CA ARG A 128 17.07 9.68 -32.23
C ARG A 128 16.24 10.95 -32.09
N GLY A 129 16.41 11.70 -31.00
CA GLY A 129 15.81 13.04 -30.82
C GLY A 129 16.47 14.16 -31.63
N SER A 130 17.61 13.88 -32.28
CA SER A 130 18.40 14.86 -33.03
C SER A 130 18.17 14.85 -34.54
N LYS A 131 17.28 13.99 -35.06
CA LYS A 131 16.85 14.01 -36.48
C LYS A 131 15.54 14.77 -36.65
N THR A 132 15.59 16.08 -36.40
CA THR A 132 14.67 17.04 -37.01
C THR A 132 15.47 18.25 -37.47
N ARG A 133 16.15 18.10 -38.62
CA ARG A 133 16.43 19.23 -39.51
C ARG A 133 16.70 18.74 -40.91
#